data_AF-A0A8H7P070-F1
#
_entry.id   AF-A0A8H7P070-F1
#
_cell.length_a   1.000
_cell.length_b   1.000
_cell.length_c   1.000
_cell.angle_alpha   90.00
_cell.angle_beta   90.00
_cell.angle_gamma   90.00
#
_symmetry.space_group_name_H-M   'P 1'
#
loop_
_entity.id
_entity.type
_entity.pdbx_description
1 polymer ?
#
loop_
_entity_poly.entity_id
_entity_poly.type
_entity_poly.pdbx_seq_one_letter_code
_entity_poly.pdbx_strand_id
1 'polypeptide(L)'
;MPVPPALSRPHRRPPNPQNPPTDIDLAEATSFEMACTLAFAGQEAPPPWFAHALEHAIGPLRNDIMSIRNDITNMQADIQASQQRQADSQRCAARAYNWQVQLGDRSPFEEVPWRNGTYPWGFMFHNQPLPELTSTEVVRALDDQQSQQYYQGYYPGVNVPENRNERDKATLIAIGVPAMVAGIAFERDGRRETEKQGATDDERR
;
A
#
# COMPACT_ATOMS: atom_id res chain seq x y z
N MET A 1 52.86 -41.54 15.65
CA MET A 1 51.95 -40.43 16.04
C MET A 1 51.77 -40.49 17.54
N PRO A 2 52.33 -39.56 18.33
CA PRO A 2 52.09 -39.53 19.77
C PRO A 2 50.61 -39.23 20.04
N VAL A 3 50.00 -40.00 20.94
CA VAL A 3 48.62 -39.83 21.38
C VAL A 3 48.56 -38.55 22.23
N PRO A 4 47.65 -37.59 21.97
CA PRO A 4 47.56 -36.37 22.76
C PRO A 4 47.22 -36.68 24.23
N PRO A 5 47.64 -35.82 25.18
CA PRO A 5 47.26 -35.97 26.58
C PRO A 5 45.74 -35.95 26.71
N ALA A 6 45.20 -36.97 27.39
CA ALA A 6 43.78 -37.17 27.60
C ALA A 6 43.12 -35.89 28.13
N LEU A 7 42.05 -35.45 27.44
CA LEU A 7 41.07 -34.53 27.98
C LEU A 7 40.50 -35.17 29.27
N SER A 8 40.94 -34.71 30.44
CA SER A 8 40.65 -35.29 31.76
C SER A 8 39.18 -35.23 32.19
N ARG A 9 38.27 -34.84 31.30
CA ARG A 9 36.83 -35.04 31.47
C ARG A 9 36.29 -35.71 30.21
N PRO A 10 35.89 -37.00 30.28
CA PRO A 10 35.22 -37.62 29.16
C PRO A 10 33.94 -36.82 28.91
N HIS A 11 33.86 -36.13 27.77
CA HIS A 11 32.59 -35.63 27.27
C HIS A 11 31.73 -36.85 27.04
N ARG A 12 30.87 -37.14 28.02
CA ARG A 12 30.00 -38.31 28.00
C ARG A 12 29.11 -38.14 26.77
N ARG A 13 29.22 -39.09 25.85
CA ARG A 13 28.34 -39.15 24.68
C ARG A 13 26.89 -39.00 25.18
N PRO A 14 26.08 -38.09 24.60
CA PRO A 14 24.69 -37.97 25.00
C PRO A 14 24.00 -39.33 24.85
N PRO A 15 22.99 -39.63 25.69
CA PRO A 15 22.21 -40.86 25.56
C PRO A 15 21.56 -40.92 24.17
N ASN A 16 21.18 -42.13 23.73
CA ASN A 16 20.42 -42.25 22.48
C ASN A 16 19.10 -41.47 22.62
N PRO A 17 18.72 -40.68 21.59
CA PRO A 17 17.53 -39.84 21.65
C PRO A 17 16.26 -40.69 21.78
N GLN A 18 15.20 -40.11 22.35
CA GLN A 18 13.89 -40.75 22.37
C GLN A 18 13.29 -40.83 20.97
N ASN A 19 12.28 -41.69 20.79
CA ASN A 19 11.55 -41.81 19.52
C ASN A 19 10.04 -41.53 19.76
N PRO A 20 9.51 -40.38 19.28
CA PRO A 20 10.20 -39.34 18.50
C PRO A 20 11.19 -38.51 19.36
N PRO A 21 12.19 -37.87 18.74
CA PRO A 21 13.14 -37.00 19.45
C PRO A 21 12.42 -35.84 20.13
N THR A 22 12.84 -35.56 21.36
CA THR A 22 12.34 -34.43 22.15
C THR A 22 13.21 -33.20 21.95
N ASP A 23 12.70 -32.02 22.33
CA ASP A 23 13.49 -30.77 22.32
C ASP A 23 14.74 -30.86 23.24
N ILE A 24 14.68 -31.70 24.28
CA ILE A 24 15.80 -31.99 25.19
C ILE A 24 16.90 -32.77 24.43
N ASP A 25 16.52 -33.76 23.61
CA ASP A 25 17.48 -34.53 22.80
C ASP A 25 18.22 -33.62 21.80
N LEU A 26 17.51 -32.65 21.20
CA LEU A 26 18.09 -31.64 20.30
C LEU A 26 19.06 -30.69 21.04
N ALA A 27 18.68 -30.22 22.23
CA ALA A 27 19.52 -29.33 23.04
C ALA A 27 20.80 -30.04 23.54
N GLU A 28 20.70 -31.30 23.96
CA GLU A 28 21.85 -32.10 24.39
C GLU A 28 22.80 -32.42 23.23
N ALA A 29 22.27 -32.77 22.05
CA ALA A 29 23.08 -32.98 20.85
C ALA A 29 23.86 -31.71 20.44
N THR A 30 23.17 -30.56 20.42
CA THR A 30 23.79 -29.25 20.11
C THR A 30 24.88 -28.89 21.11
N SER A 31 24.62 -29.12 22.40
CA SER A 31 25.60 -28.87 23.47
C SER A 31 26.83 -29.77 23.35
N PHE A 32 26.63 -31.04 22.99
CA PHE A 32 27.72 -31.99 22.76
C PHE A 32 28.57 -31.61 21.53
N GLU A 33 27.94 -31.21 20.42
CA GLU A 33 28.63 -30.73 19.23
C GLU A 33 29.48 -29.49 19.52
N MET A 34 28.94 -28.52 20.26
CA MET A 34 29.66 -27.32 20.67
C MET A 34 30.83 -27.65 21.61
N ALA A 35 30.65 -28.61 22.53
CA ALA A 35 31.71 -29.08 23.42
C ALA A 35 32.83 -29.79 22.67
N CYS A 36 32.50 -30.64 21.69
CA CYS A 36 33.48 -31.24 20.78
C CYS A 36 34.24 -30.16 20.00
N THR A 37 33.53 -29.20 19.42
CA THR A 37 34.13 -28.10 18.65
C THR A 37 35.13 -27.30 19.49
N LEU A 38 34.78 -26.95 20.73
CA LEU A 38 35.68 -26.25 21.66
C LEU A 38 36.89 -27.10 22.08
N ALA A 39 36.69 -28.41 22.29
CA ALA A 39 37.78 -29.32 22.65
C ALA A 39 38.82 -29.46 21.51
N PHE A 40 38.37 -29.47 20.25
CA PHE A 40 39.26 -29.52 19.08
C PHE A 40 39.83 -28.15 18.69
N ALA A 41 39.12 -27.05 18.96
CA ALA A 41 39.59 -25.69 18.69
C ALA A 41 40.89 -25.32 19.42
N GLY A 42 41.20 -25.99 20.54
CA GLY A 42 42.42 -25.77 21.30
C GLY A 42 43.66 -26.57 20.85
N GLN A 43 43.51 -27.57 19.97
CA GLN A 43 44.61 -28.49 19.61
C GLN A 43 45.07 -28.40 18.15
N GLU A 44 44.23 -27.89 17.25
CA GLU A 44 44.59 -27.67 15.84
C GLU A 44 44.14 -26.28 15.44
N ALA A 45 45.07 -25.32 15.51
CA ALA A 45 44.84 -24.04 14.84
C ALA A 45 44.60 -24.35 13.35
N PRO A 46 43.53 -23.80 12.73
CA PRO A 46 43.29 -24.02 11.31
C PRO A 46 44.55 -23.64 10.52
N PRO A 47 44.92 -24.40 9.48
CA PRO A 47 46.11 -24.10 8.71
C PRO A 47 46.11 -22.64 8.22
N PRO A 48 47.26 -21.95 8.13
CA PRO A 48 47.32 -20.55 7.72
C PRO A 48 46.62 -20.24 6.38
N TRP A 49 46.51 -21.23 5.49
CA TRP A 49 45.82 -21.11 4.20
C TRP A 49 44.29 -21.17 4.29
N PHE A 50 43.72 -21.74 5.36
CA PHE A 50 42.28 -22.03 5.45
C PHE A 50 41.44 -20.75 5.50
N ALA A 51 41.87 -19.74 6.25
CA ALA A 51 41.20 -18.44 6.30
C ALA A 51 41.15 -17.79 4.90
N HIS A 52 42.25 -17.86 4.15
CA HIS A 52 42.32 -17.34 2.79
C HIS A 52 41.44 -18.12 1.82
N ALA A 53 41.41 -19.46 1.92
CA ALA A 53 40.52 -20.29 1.12
C ALA A 53 39.03 -20.02 1.41
N LEU A 54 38.66 -19.84 2.68
CA LEU A 54 37.32 -19.43 3.08
C LEU A 54 36.96 -18.05 2.56
N GLU A 55 37.87 -17.08 2.67
CA GLU A 55 37.66 -15.74 2.15
C GLU A 55 37.43 -15.75 0.63
N HIS A 56 38.25 -16.50 -0.11
CA HIS A 56 38.08 -16.68 -1.55
C HIS A 56 36.78 -17.40 -1.92
N ALA A 57 36.34 -18.37 -1.12
CA ALA A 57 35.10 -19.09 -1.36
C ALA A 57 33.84 -18.24 -1.04
N ILE A 58 33.90 -17.44 0.02
CA ILE A 58 32.77 -16.61 0.49
C ILE A 58 32.69 -15.28 -0.28
N GLY A 59 33.80 -14.78 -0.80
CA GLY A 59 33.86 -13.52 -1.56
C GLY A 59 32.81 -13.42 -2.67
N PRO A 60 32.73 -14.38 -3.61
CA PRO A 60 31.71 -14.40 -4.65
C PRO A 60 30.28 -14.37 -4.10
N LEU A 61 29.98 -15.16 -3.06
CA LEU A 61 28.66 -15.19 -2.43
C LEU A 61 28.26 -13.84 -1.84
N ARG A 62 29.20 -13.10 -1.23
CA ARG A 62 28.94 -11.75 -0.73
C ARG A 62 28.58 -10.79 -1.86
N ASN A 63 29.30 -10.88 -2.99
CA ASN A 63 29.03 -10.06 -4.16
C ASN A 63 27.66 -10.37 -4.76
N ASP A 64 27.30 -11.66 -4.86
CA ASP A 64 25.99 -12.10 -5.37
C ASP A 64 24.86 -11.60 -4.46
N ILE A 65 25.01 -11.71 -3.13
CA ILE A 65 24.03 -11.19 -2.17
C ILE A 65 23.85 -9.67 -2.33
N MET A 66 24.94 -8.92 -2.50
CA MET A 66 24.85 -7.48 -2.74
C MET A 66 24.17 -7.15 -4.07
N SER A 67 24.45 -7.92 -5.13
CA SER A 67 23.79 -7.76 -6.43
C SER A 67 22.28 -8.02 -6.31
N ILE A 68 21.89 -9.16 -5.73
CA ILE A 68 20.49 -9.52 -5.52
C ILE A 68 19.77 -8.46 -4.70
N ARG A 69 20.42 -7.91 -3.67
CA ARG A 69 19.83 -6.83 -2.86
C ARG A 69 19.53 -5.60 -3.71
N ASN A 70 20.46 -5.18 -4.56
CA ASN A 70 20.25 -4.06 -5.47
C ASN A 70 19.14 -4.35 -6.48
N ASP A 71 19.10 -5.56 -7.04
CA ASP A 71 18.06 -5.99 -7.97
C ASP A 71 16.67 -5.97 -7.31
N ILE A 72 16.56 -6.43 -6.06
CA ILE A 72 15.31 -6.35 -5.29
C ILE A 72 14.86 -4.90 -5.10
N THR A 73 15.77 -3.99 -4.74
CA THR A 73 15.43 -2.57 -4.61
C THR A 73 14.97 -1.96 -5.93
N ASN A 74 15.63 -2.30 -7.04
CA ASN A 74 15.24 -1.83 -8.37
C ASN A 74 13.86 -2.39 -8.78
N MET A 75 13.62 -3.69 -8.59
CA MET A 75 12.32 -4.31 -8.88
C MET A 75 11.20 -3.69 -8.05
N GLN A 76 11.44 -3.34 -6.78
CA GLN A 76 10.45 -2.65 -5.95
C GLN A 76 10.09 -1.28 -6.53
N ALA A 77 11.06 -0.51 -7.00
CA ALA A 77 10.82 0.76 -7.66
C ALA A 77 10.05 0.59 -8.98
N ASP A 78 10.39 -0.43 -9.78
CA ASP A 78 9.71 -0.74 -11.03
C ASP A 78 8.26 -1.17 -10.82
N ILE A 79 7.98 -1.98 -9.80
CA ILE A 79 6.63 -2.39 -9.42
C ILE A 79 5.80 -1.16 -9.03
N GLN A 80 6.35 -0.26 -8.20
CA GLN A 80 5.66 0.97 -7.81
C GLN A 80 5.37 1.86 -9.02
N ALA A 81 6.34 2.03 -9.92
CA ALA A 81 6.15 2.80 -11.14
C ALA A 81 5.09 2.16 -12.06
N SER A 82 5.05 0.83 -12.16
CA SER A 82 4.05 0.12 -12.94
C SER A 82 2.64 0.26 -12.35
N GLN A 83 2.50 0.15 -11.03
CA GLN A 83 1.23 0.38 -10.34
C GLN A 83 0.72 1.81 -10.57
N GLN A 84 1.60 2.81 -10.49
CA GLN A 84 1.23 4.20 -10.78
C GLN A 84 0.75 4.38 -12.22
N ARG A 85 1.46 3.81 -13.21
CA ARG A 85 1.04 3.87 -14.62
C ARG A 85 -0.30 3.20 -14.86
N GLN A 86 -0.58 2.08 -14.18
CA GLN A 86 -1.87 1.40 -14.26
C GLN A 86 -2.99 2.28 -13.68
N ALA A 87 -2.77 2.88 -12.50
CA ALA A 87 -3.71 3.82 -11.90
C ALA A 87 -3.98 5.01 -12.83
N ASP A 88 -2.95 5.63 -13.38
CA ASP A 88 -3.11 6.77 -14.29
C ASP A 88 -3.86 6.37 -15.57
N SER A 89 -3.61 5.18 -16.12
CA SER A 89 -4.32 4.65 -17.29
C SER A 89 -5.81 4.43 -16.99
N GLN A 90 -6.13 3.83 -15.84
CA GLN A 90 -7.51 3.64 -15.38
C GLN A 90 -8.23 4.97 -15.19
N ARG A 91 -7.56 5.96 -14.58
CA ARG A 91 -8.13 7.31 -14.39
C ARG A 91 -8.41 7.98 -15.73
N CYS A 92 -7.48 7.91 -16.68
CA CYS A 92 -7.68 8.47 -18.00
C CYS A 92 -8.86 7.81 -18.74
N ALA A 93 -8.96 6.48 -18.69
CA ALA A 93 -10.06 5.74 -19.31
C ALA A 93 -11.41 6.11 -18.70
N ALA A 94 -11.54 6.03 -17.37
CA ALA A 94 -12.78 6.34 -16.67
C ALA A 94 -13.21 7.81 -16.87
N ARG A 95 -12.26 8.76 -16.81
CA ARG A 95 -12.56 10.18 -17.10
C ARG A 95 -13.01 10.39 -18.55
N ALA A 96 -12.39 9.71 -19.52
CA ALA A 96 -12.78 9.81 -20.92
C ALA A 96 -14.19 9.24 -21.15
N TYR A 97 -14.54 8.14 -20.48
CA TYR A 97 -15.88 7.58 -20.50
C TYR A 97 -16.91 8.53 -19.86
N ASN A 98 -16.63 9.02 -18.64
CA ASN A 98 -17.51 9.95 -17.93
C ASN A 98 -17.76 11.24 -18.70
N TRP A 99 -16.76 11.73 -19.44
CA TRP A 99 -16.93 12.84 -20.35
C TRP A 99 -18.01 12.55 -21.41
N GLN A 100 -18.02 11.35 -22.00
CA GLN A 100 -19.01 10.98 -23.02
C GLN A 100 -20.43 10.85 -22.43
N VAL A 101 -20.55 10.41 -21.19
CA VAL A 101 -21.81 10.15 -20.49
C VAL A 101 -22.47 11.43 -19.92
N GLN A 102 -21.72 12.52 -19.78
CA GLN A 102 -22.18 13.85 -19.34
C GLN A 102 -22.77 13.89 -17.92
N LEU A 103 -24.09 13.70 -17.77
CA LEU A 103 -24.81 13.86 -16.49
C LEU A 103 -24.95 12.56 -15.69
N GLY A 104 -24.78 11.40 -16.35
CA GLY A 104 -24.96 10.11 -15.68
C GLY A 104 -26.41 9.59 -15.66
N ASP A 105 -27.36 10.31 -16.28
CA ASP A 105 -28.80 9.96 -16.21
C ASP A 105 -29.16 8.64 -16.91
N ARG A 106 -28.53 8.35 -18.06
CA ARG A 106 -28.84 7.18 -18.91
C ARG A 106 -27.81 6.07 -18.79
N SER A 107 -26.60 6.42 -18.40
CA SER A 107 -25.49 5.51 -18.20
C SER A 107 -24.76 6.02 -16.96
N PRO A 108 -24.47 5.17 -15.97
CA PRO A 108 -23.76 5.63 -14.78
C PRO A 108 -22.32 6.02 -15.14
N PHE A 109 -21.73 6.90 -14.34
CA PHE A 109 -20.30 7.15 -14.38
C PHE A 109 -19.50 5.91 -13.99
N GLU A 110 -18.32 5.78 -14.59
CA GLU A 110 -17.27 4.89 -14.10
C GLU A 110 -16.50 5.56 -12.96
N GLU A 111 -16.20 4.80 -11.92
CA GLU A 111 -15.45 5.31 -10.78
C GLU A 111 -14.01 5.64 -11.18
N VAL A 112 -13.58 6.85 -10.85
CA VAL A 112 -12.21 7.32 -11.11
C VAL A 112 -11.37 7.09 -9.85
N PRO A 113 -10.32 6.24 -9.88
CA PRO A 113 -9.50 6.04 -8.69
C PRO A 113 -8.74 7.32 -8.31
N TRP A 114 -8.38 7.43 -7.04
CA TRP A 114 -7.50 8.50 -6.56
C TRP A 114 -6.11 8.39 -7.18
N ARG A 115 -5.26 9.40 -6.93
CA ARG A 115 -3.92 9.47 -7.53
C ARG A 115 -3.03 8.28 -7.19
N ASN A 116 -3.23 7.67 -6.02
CA ASN A 116 -2.53 6.47 -5.56
C ASN A 116 -3.13 5.15 -6.09
N GLY A 117 -4.16 5.21 -6.94
CA GLY A 117 -4.82 4.02 -7.52
C GLY A 117 -5.89 3.37 -6.65
N THR A 118 -6.09 3.77 -5.40
CA THR A 118 -7.23 3.30 -4.60
C THR A 118 -8.54 3.91 -5.08
N TYR A 119 -9.58 3.10 -5.12
CA TYR A 119 -10.92 3.56 -5.43
C TYR A 119 -11.55 4.30 -4.25
N PRO A 120 -12.22 5.44 -4.48
CA PRO A 120 -12.88 6.22 -3.42
C PRO A 120 -14.06 5.49 -2.77
N TRP A 121 -14.94 4.89 -3.57
CA TRP A 121 -16.14 4.22 -3.05
C TRP A 121 -15.78 3.09 -2.05
N GLY A 122 -16.59 2.94 -1.01
CA GLY A 122 -16.35 1.97 0.05
C GLY A 122 -15.23 2.36 1.02
N PHE A 123 -14.48 3.44 0.76
CA PHE A 123 -13.54 3.99 1.73
C PHE A 123 -14.29 4.42 2.99
N MET A 124 -13.91 3.85 4.13
CA MET A 124 -14.59 4.07 5.40
C MET A 124 -14.11 5.37 6.05
N PHE A 125 -15.02 6.31 6.25
CA PHE A 125 -14.78 7.55 7.00
C PHE A 125 -15.80 7.67 8.13
N HIS A 126 -15.34 7.72 9.38
CA HIS A 126 -16.21 7.73 10.57
C HIS A 126 -17.30 6.65 10.56
N ASN A 127 -16.95 5.43 10.14
CA ASN A 127 -17.85 4.27 10.00
C ASN A 127 -18.95 4.44 8.93
N GLN A 128 -18.80 5.39 8.01
CA GLN A 128 -19.65 5.52 6.83
C GLN A 128 -18.81 5.32 5.57
N PRO A 129 -19.18 4.38 4.68
CA PRO A 129 -18.49 4.22 3.41
C PRO A 129 -18.82 5.38 2.47
N LEU A 130 -17.84 5.84 1.70
CA LEU A 130 -18.10 6.77 0.62
C LEU A 130 -19.00 6.11 -0.46
N PRO A 131 -20.08 6.78 -0.89
CA PRO A 131 -21.00 6.24 -1.89
C PRO A 131 -20.43 6.34 -3.30
N GLU A 132 -20.65 5.33 -4.13
CA GLU A 132 -20.20 5.34 -5.54
C GLU A 132 -20.79 6.52 -6.32
N LEU A 133 -19.95 7.27 -7.05
CA LEU A 133 -20.35 8.50 -7.73
C LEU A 133 -20.94 8.21 -9.12
N THR A 134 -22.13 7.60 -9.17
CA THR A 134 -22.71 7.10 -10.44
C THR A 134 -23.38 8.17 -11.31
N SER A 135 -23.67 9.36 -10.80
CA SER A 135 -24.33 10.45 -11.54
C SER A 135 -24.07 11.81 -10.90
N THR A 136 -24.42 12.91 -11.59
CA THR A 136 -24.30 14.25 -10.98
C THR A 136 -25.20 14.44 -9.77
N GLU A 137 -26.35 13.77 -9.76
CA GLU A 137 -27.35 13.76 -8.71
C GLU A 137 -26.79 13.12 -7.45
N VAL A 138 -26.05 12.00 -7.59
CA VAL A 138 -25.36 11.37 -6.46
C VAL A 138 -24.28 12.27 -5.89
N VAL A 139 -23.50 12.95 -6.75
CA VAL A 139 -22.48 13.91 -6.28
C VAL A 139 -23.12 15.07 -5.52
N ARG A 140 -24.30 15.56 -5.97
CA ARG A 140 -25.05 16.58 -5.23
C ARG A 140 -25.68 16.06 -3.95
N ALA A 141 -26.02 14.78 -3.89
CA ALA A 141 -26.62 14.15 -2.71
C ALA A 141 -25.60 13.84 -1.61
N LEU A 142 -24.29 13.92 -1.89
CA LEU A 142 -23.22 13.75 -0.90
C LEU A 142 -23.43 14.69 0.29
N ASP A 143 -23.33 14.20 1.52
CA ASP A 143 -23.28 15.11 2.66
C ASP A 143 -21.99 15.96 2.68
N ASP A 144 -21.93 16.95 3.57
CA ASP A 144 -20.77 17.85 3.66
C ASP A 144 -19.45 17.12 3.91
N GLN A 145 -19.48 16.06 4.73
CA GLN A 145 -18.29 15.30 5.08
C GLN A 145 -17.83 14.44 3.91
N GLN A 146 -18.76 13.74 3.24
CA GLN A 146 -18.48 12.94 2.05
C GLN A 146 -17.92 13.81 0.92
N SER A 147 -18.53 14.98 0.67
CA SER A 147 -18.05 15.96 -0.30
C SER A 147 -16.62 16.41 0.00
N GLN A 148 -16.32 16.73 1.27
CA GLN A 148 -14.97 17.07 1.72
C GLN A 148 -13.97 15.92 1.50
N GLN A 149 -14.35 14.68 1.80
CA GLN A 149 -13.47 13.51 1.63
C GLN A 149 -13.16 13.24 0.16
N TYR A 150 -14.18 13.28 -0.71
CA TYR A 150 -13.98 13.18 -2.15
C TYR A 150 -13.04 14.25 -2.67
N TYR A 151 -13.22 15.50 -2.24
CA TYR A 151 -12.34 16.61 -2.60
C TYR A 151 -10.89 16.34 -2.16
N GLN A 152 -10.67 15.96 -0.89
CA GLN A 152 -9.33 15.70 -0.36
C GLN A 152 -8.63 14.55 -1.09
N GLY A 153 -9.37 13.50 -1.45
CA GLY A 153 -8.84 12.36 -2.20
C GLY A 153 -8.39 12.74 -3.62
N TYR A 154 -9.15 13.60 -4.32
CA TYR A 154 -8.80 14.06 -5.66
C TYR A 154 -7.76 15.20 -5.68
N TYR A 155 -7.72 16.03 -4.64
CA TYR A 155 -6.87 17.22 -4.53
C TYR A 155 -6.02 17.19 -3.24
N PRO A 156 -5.12 16.19 -3.08
CA PRO A 156 -4.32 16.07 -1.86
C PRO A 156 -3.39 17.27 -1.69
N GLY A 157 -3.38 17.84 -0.48
CA GLY A 157 -2.55 19.01 -0.13
C GLY A 157 -3.13 20.37 -0.54
N VAL A 158 -4.32 20.40 -1.14
CA VAL A 158 -5.04 21.63 -1.45
C VAL A 158 -6.00 21.95 -0.30
N ASN A 159 -6.10 23.23 0.09
CA ASN A 159 -7.07 23.66 1.10
C ASN A 159 -8.48 23.36 0.62
N VAL A 160 -9.27 22.71 1.47
CA VAL A 160 -10.66 22.35 1.15
C VAL A 160 -11.52 23.60 1.16
N PRO A 161 -12.24 23.92 0.07
CA PRO A 161 -13.20 25.02 0.04
C PRO A 161 -14.29 24.82 1.09
N GLU A 162 -14.69 25.89 1.79
CA GLU A 162 -15.79 25.85 2.76
C GLU A 162 -17.14 25.64 2.06
N ASN A 163 -17.31 26.16 0.85
CA ASN A 163 -18.53 26.04 0.07
C ASN A 163 -18.67 24.63 -0.53
N ARG A 164 -19.73 23.91 -0.15
CA ARG A 164 -20.06 22.58 -0.68
C ARG A 164 -20.20 22.55 -2.19
N ASN A 165 -20.86 23.54 -2.79
CA ASN A 165 -21.07 23.58 -4.23
C ASN A 165 -19.74 23.70 -5.01
N GLU A 166 -18.74 24.38 -4.43
CA GLU A 166 -17.40 24.45 -5.02
C GLU A 166 -16.68 23.10 -4.96
N ARG A 167 -16.81 22.38 -3.84
CA ARG A 167 -16.26 21.03 -3.69
C ARG A 167 -16.91 20.05 -4.65
N ASP A 168 -18.24 20.03 -4.72
CA ASP A 168 -18.97 19.10 -5.58
C ASP A 168 -18.68 19.36 -7.07
N LYS A 169 -18.60 20.65 -7.47
CA LYS A 169 -18.16 21.03 -8.82
C LYS A 169 -16.73 20.57 -9.12
N ALA A 170 -15.80 20.74 -8.17
CA ALA A 170 -14.44 20.25 -8.34
C ALA A 170 -14.38 18.71 -8.43
N THR A 171 -15.17 18.01 -7.62
CA THR A 171 -15.31 16.54 -7.68
C THR A 171 -15.80 16.09 -9.05
N LEU A 172 -16.84 16.73 -9.60
CA LEU A 172 -17.32 16.45 -10.97
C LEU A 172 -16.22 16.62 -12.03
N ILE A 173 -15.43 17.70 -11.94
CA ILE A 173 -14.32 17.94 -12.87
C ILE A 173 -13.22 16.87 -12.71
N ALA A 174 -12.93 16.46 -11.47
CA ALA A 174 -11.94 15.43 -11.17
C ALA A 174 -12.33 14.08 -11.78
N ILE A 175 -13.61 13.72 -11.74
CA ILE A 175 -14.12 12.46 -12.33
C ILE A 175 -14.35 12.54 -13.85
N GLY A 176 -14.06 13.67 -14.50
CA GLY A 176 -14.09 13.81 -15.96
C GLY A 176 -15.34 14.48 -16.54
N VAL A 177 -16.24 15.01 -15.71
CA VAL A 177 -17.39 15.80 -16.20
C VAL A 177 -16.90 17.19 -16.66
N PRO A 178 -17.29 17.66 -17.86
CA PRO A 178 -16.88 18.98 -18.35
C PRO A 178 -17.29 20.11 -17.41
N ALA A 179 -16.41 21.09 -17.21
CA ALA A 179 -16.67 22.21 -16.29
C ALA A 179 -17.94 23.01 -16.62
N MET A 180 -18.32 23.11 -17.90
CA MET A 180 -19.57 23.74 -18.32
C MET A 180 -20.80 22.94 -17.84
N VAL A 181 -20.77 21.61 -17.97
CA VAL A 181 -21.85 20.74 -17.50
C VAL A 181 -21.91 20.76 -15.97
N ALA A 182 -20.76 20.72 -15.31
CA ALA A 182 -20.66 20.88 -13.86
C ALA A 182 -21.20 22.24 -13.40
N GLY A 183 -21.00 23.34 -14.12
CA GLY A 183 -21.61 24.64 -13.80
C GLY A 183 -23.13 24.63 -13.91
N ILE A 184 -23.67 24.11 -15.02
CA ILE A 184 -25.11 24.02 -15.27
C ILE A 184 -25.82 23.18 -14.20
N ALA A 185 -25.17 22.12 -13.73
CA ALA A 185 -25.66 21.28 -12.65
C ALA A 185 -26.02 22.06 -11.38
N PHE A 186 -25.23 23.08 -11.01
CA PHE A 186 -25.45 23.86 -9.78
C PHE A 186 -26.18 25.19 -10.01
N GLU A 187 -26.11 25.79 -11.20
CA GLU A 187 -26.82 27.04 -11.50
C GLU A 187 -28.35 26.88 -11.56
N ARG A 188 -28.86 25.68 -11.87
CA ARG A 188 -30.30 25.42 -11.96
C ARG A 188 -31.02 25.47 -10.60
N ASP A 189 -30.33 25.25 -9.49
CA ASP A 189 -30.96 25.28 -8.15
C ASP A 189 -30.97 26.67 -7.53
N GLY A 190 -29.91 27.47 -7.75
CA GLY A 190 -29.85 28.84 -7.22
C GLY A 190 -31.00 29.73 -7.70
N ARG A 191 -31.51 29.53 -8.92
CA ARG A 191 -32.72 30.24 -9.41
C ARG A 191 -34.01 29.81 -8.72
N ARG A 192 -34.15 28.53 -8.36
CA ARG A 192 -35.37 28.01 -7.70
C ARG A 192 -35.50 28.51 -6.26
N GLU A 193 -34.39 28.74 -5.57
CA GLU A 193 -34.42 29.31 -4.22
C GLU A 193 -34.80 30.79 -4.24
N THR A 194 -34.26 31.57 -5.17
CA THR A 194 -34.61 32.99 -5.31
C THR A 194 -36.07 33.22 -5.74
N GLU A 195 -36.63 32.34 -6.58
CA GLU A 195 -38.04 32.42 -7.00
C GLU A 195 -39.01 32.10 -5.87
N LYS A 196 -38.67 31.15 -4.98
CA LYS A 196 -39.50 30.86 -3.80
C LYS A 196 -39.50 32.01 -2.79
N GLN A 197 -38.37 32.68 -2.59
CA GLN A 197 -38.29 33.84 -1.69
C GLN A 197 -39.07 35.04 -2.23
N GLY A 198 -39.06 35.28 -3.54
CA GLY A 198 -39.87 36.34 -4.16
C GLY A 198 -41.38 36.09 -4.08
N ALA A 199 -41.83 34.84 -4.19
CA ALA A 199 -43.26 34.50 -4.13
C ALA A 199 -43.87 34.66 -2.73
N THR A 200 -43.10 34.46 -1.66
CA THR A 200 -43.58 34.65 -0.28
C THR A 200 -43.71 36.11 0.16
N ASP A 201 -43.02 37.04 -0.48
CA ASP A 201 -43.09 38.46 -0.12
C ASP A 201 -44.26 39.19 -0.80
N ASP A 202 -44.78 38.68 -1.92
CA ASP A 202 -45.91 39.28 -2.66
C ASP A 202 -47.29 38.90 -2.08
N GLU A 203 -47.37 37.84 -1.26
CA GLU A 203 -48.60 37.43 -0.55
C GLU A 203 -48.83 38.16 0.79
N ARG A 204 -47.94 39.08 1.19
CA ARG A 204 -48.03 39.85 2.45
C ARG A 204 -48.39 41.34 2.27
N ARG A 205 -48.82 41.75 1.08
CA ARG A 205 -49.35 43.10 0.80
C ARG A 205 -50.82 43.05 0.44
#